data_AF-A0A956DBX1-F1
#
_entry.id   AF-A0A956DBX1-F1
#
_cell.length_a   1.000
_cell.length_b   1.000
_cell.length_c   1.000
_cell.angle_alpha   90.00
_cell.angle_beta   90.00
_cell.angle_gamma   90.00
#
_symmetry.space_group_name_H-M   'P 1'
#
loop_
_entity.id
_entity.type
_entity.pdbx_description
1 polymer ?
#
loop_
_entity_poly.entity_id
_entity_poly.type
_entity_poly.pdbx_seq_one_letter_code
_entity_poly.pdbx_strand_id
1 'polypeptide(L)' 'NCNDEMDNNSNTFVDCNDNACSRNANPAVCADLEKGAAECSDGMDNDGNGFPDCNDFSCQPLDVCSGRLSRM' A
#
# COMPACT_ATOMS: atom_id res chain seq x y z
N ASN A 1 13.16 8.00 8.04
CA ASN A 1 12.22 8.30 6.94
C ASN A 1 11.75 6.98 6.38
N CYS A 2 10.53 6.95 5.84
CA CYS A 2 9.90 5.72 5.35
C CYS A 2 9.05 5.99 4.10
N ASN A 3 9.40 7.06 3.38
CA ASN A 3 8.75 7.56 2.19
C ASN A 3 9.76 8.36 1.34
N ASP A 4 11.04 7.98 1.39
CA ASP A 4 12.13 8.68 0.70
C ASP A 4 12.97 7.78 -0.20
N GLU A 5 12.47 6.58 -0.51
CA GLU A 5 13.13 5.57 -1.34
C GLU A 5 14.53 5.19 -0.84
N MET A 6 14.81 5.46 0.45
CA MET A 6 16.10 5.20 1.06
C MET A 6 16.01 4.26 2.26
N ASP A 7 16.97 3.34 2.30
CA ASP A 7 17.23 2.51 3.45
C ASP A 7 17.94 3.35 4.53
N ASN A 8 17.14 3.92 5.43
CA ASN A 8 17.61 4.80 6.51
C ASN A 8 18.21 4.04 7.71
N ASN A 9 18.23 2.70 7.70
CA ASN A 9 18.78 1.89 8.78
C ASN A 9 19.79 0.81 8.31
N SER A 10 20.12 0.80 7.02
CA SER A 10 21.08 -0.11 6.37
C SER A 10 20.73 -1.60 6.49
N ASN A 11 19.45 -1.97 6.50
CA ASN A 11 19.00 -3.35 6.58
C ASN A 11 18.61 -3.98 5.23
N THR A 12 18.87 -3.30 4.11
CA THR A 12 18.58 -3.66 2.71
C THR A 12 17.12 -3.53 2.28
N PHE A 13 16.23 -3.15 3.19
CA PHE A 13 14.84 -2.87 2.90
C PHE A 13 14.61 -1.35 2.84
N VAL A 14 13.72 -0.93 1.95
CA VAL A 14 13.43 0.49 1.68
C VAL A 14 11.97 0.77 1.99
N ASP A 15 11.69 1.91 2.63
CA ASP A 15 10.34 2.40 2.95
C ASP A 15 9.42 1.30 3.51
N CYS A 16 8.22 1.08 2.97
CA CYS A 16 7.26 0.12 3.52
C CYS A 16 7.66 -1.35 3.34
N ASN A 17 8.62 -1.64 2.46
CA ASN A 17 9.24 -2.96 2.41
C ASN A 17 10.18 -3.19 3.62
N ASP A 18 10.54 -2.15 4.37
CA ASP A 18 11.28 -2.24 5.62
C ASP A 18 10.37 -2.53 6.81
N ASN A 19 10.70 -3.58 7.56
CA ASN A 19 10.00 -3.93 8.80
C ASN A 19 10.11 -2.86 9.89
N ALA A 20 11.15 -2.01 9.85
CA ALA A 20 11.29 -0.88 10.75
C ALA A 20 10.29 0.25 10.42
N CYS A 21 9.77 0.28 9.19
CA CYS A 21 8.77 1.21 8.73
C CYS A 21 7.35 0.62 8.80
N SER A 22 7.13 -0.59 8.27
CA SER A 22 5.82 -1.26 8.31
C SER A 22 5.35 -1.64 9.72
N ARG A 23 6.26 -1.73 10.70
CA ARG A 23 5.92 -1.98 12.11
C ARG A 23 6.04 -0.76 13.01
N ASN A 24 6.29 0.42 12.44
CA ASN A 24 6.37 1.65 13.22
C ASN A 24 4.99 1.99 13.83
N ALA A 25 4.99 2.57 15.03
CA ALA A 25 3.78 3.06 15.71
C ALA A 25 3.10 4.22 14.96
N ASN A 26 3.69 4.72 13.87
CA ASN A 26 3.07 5.67 12.96
C ASN A 26 2.51 4.93 11.72
N PRO A 27 1.28 4.39 11.77
CA PRO A 27 0.68 3.65 10.68
C PRO A 27 0.49 4.49 9.42
N ALA A 28 0.38 5.82 9.52
CA ALA A 28 0.13 6.71 8.37
C ALA A 28 1.25 6.68 7.31
N VAL A 29 2.41 6.13 7.62
CA VAL A 29 3.53 6.01 6.69
C VAL A 29 3.28 4.93 5.62
N CYS A 30 2.60 3.83 5.97
CA CYS A 30 2.31 2.72 5.06
C CYS A 30 0.82 2.44 4.87
N ALA A 31 -0.05 2.89 5.79
CA ALA A 31 -1.50 2.64 5.75
C ALA A 31 -2.29 3.48 4.73
N ASP A 32 -1.61 4.32 3.94
CA ASP A 32 -2.23 5.16 2.91
C ASP A 32 -1.87 4.72 1.47
N LEU A 33 -1.17 3.59 1.32
CA LEU A 33 -0.67 3.14 0.01
C LEU A 33 -1.72 2.34 -0.78
N GLU A 34 -2.48 1.42 -0.17
CA GLU A 34 -3.62 0.69 -0.82
C GLU A 34 -4.93 1.51 -0.87
N LYS A 35 -4.86 2.77 -1.32
CA LYS A 35 -6.04 3.66 -1.43
C LYS A 35 -6.19 4.32 -2.79
N GLY A 36 -5.19 4.20 -3.66
CA GLY A 36 -5.26 4.70 -5.02
C GLY A 36 -5.64 3.60 -6.00
N ALA A 37 -6.21 4.00 -7.14
CA ALA A 37 -6.63 3.04 -8.16
C ALA A 37 -5.44 2.30 -8.81
N ALA A 38 -4.24 2.89 -8.78
CA ALA A 38 -3.04 2.27 -9.33
C ALA A 38 -2.52 1.17 -8.41
N GLU A 39 -2.46 1.47 -7.12
CA GLU A 39 -2.01 0.59 -6.04
C GLU A 39 -2.99 -0.57 -5.87
N CYS A 40 -4.30 -0.29 -5.86
CA CYS A 40 -5.34 -1.32 -5.78
C CYS A 40 -5.55 -2.16 -7.06
N SER A 41 -4.61 -2.10 -8.02
CA SER A 41 -4.63 -2.96 -9.22
C SER A 41 -3.24 -3.34 -9.76
N ASP A 42 -2.18 -3.11 -9.00
CA ASP A 42 -0.82 -3.42 -9.42
C ASP A 42 -0.37 -4.85 -9.06
N GLY A 43 -1.21 -5.61 -8.36
CA GLY A 43 -0.91 -6.98 -7.95
C GLY A 43 -0.10 -7.09 -6.67
N MET A 44 0.14 -5.99 -5.96
CA MET A 44 0.93 -5.92 -4.73
C MET A 44 0.05 -5.59 -3.52
N ASP A 45 0.60 -5.84 -2.34
CA ASP A 45 0.01 -5.43 -1.07
C ASP A 45 0.80 -4.20 -0.60
N ASN A 46 0.39 -3.03 -1.09
CA ASN A 46 1.16 -1.79 -0.92
C ASN A 46 1.12 -1.26 0.53
N ASP A 47 0.14 -1.66 1.34
CA ASP A 47 0.05 -1.28 2.77
C ASP A 47 0.58 -2.38 3.72
N GLY A 48 0.86 -3.57 3.20
CA GLY A 48 1.49 -4.68 3.90
C GLY A 48 0.57 -5.39 4.90
N ASN A 49 -0.75 -5.26 4.75
CA ASN A 49 -1.73 -5.81 5.69
C ASN A 49 -2.08 -7.29 5.42
N GLY A 50 -1.53 -7.88 4.37
CA GLY A 50 -1.75 -9.25 3.93
C GLY A 50 -2.89 -9.40 2.92
N PHE A 51 -3.49 -8.30 2.47
CA PHE A 51 -4.60 -8.26 1.54
C PHE A 51 -4.24 -7.38 0.32
N PRO A 52 -3.76 -7.96 -0.78
CA PRO A 52 -3.42 -7.19 -1.98
C PRO A 52 -4.66 -6.75 -2.77
N ASP A 53 -4.58 -5.54 -3.36
CA ASP A 53 -5.55 -4.97 -4.30
C ASP A 53 -7.01 -5.04 -3.79
N CYS A 54 -7.93 -5.55 -4.61
CA CYS A 54 -9.34 -5.72 -4.28
C CYS A 54 -9.64 -6.74 -3.18
N ASN A 55 -8.62 -7.45 -2.67
CA ASN A 55 -8.77 -8.22 -1.45
C ASN A 55 -8.63 -7.31 -0.22
N ASP A 56 -8.01 -6.13 -0.35
CA ASP A 56 -7.98 -5.09 0.66
C ASP A 56 -9.36 -4.42 0.82
N PHE A 57 -9.80 -4.27 2.07
CA PHE A 57 -11.01 -3.52 2.41
C PHE A 57 -10.88 -2.02 2.10
N SER A 58 -9.65 -1.48 2.12
CA SER A 58 -9.30 -0.11 1.76
C SER A 58 -9.53 0.18 0.27
N CYS A 59 -9.36 -0.84 -0.57
CA CYS A 59 -9.56 -0.76 -2.02
C CYS A 59 -11.01 -0.99 -2.47
N GLN A 60 -11.84 -1.66 -1.68
CA GLN A 60 -13.25 -1.91 -2.02
C GLN A 60 -14.06 -0.68 -2.44
N PRO A 61 -13.97 0.49 -1.78
CA PRO A 61 -14.71 1.68 -2.19
C PRO A 61 -14.24 2.27 -3.52
N LEU A 62 -13.09 1.87 -4.06
CA LEU A 62 -12.57 2.38 -5.32
C LEU A 62 -13.24 1.71 -6.52
N ASP A 63 -13.37 2.46 -7.61
CA ASP A 63 -13.99 1.97 -8.85
C ASP A 63 -13.26 0.77 -9.48
N VAL A 64 -11.95 0.65 -9.21
CA VAL A 64 -11.09 -0.45 -9.67
C VAL A 64 -11.52 -1.81 -9.10
N CYS A 65 -12.07 -1.83 -7.89
CA CYS A 65 -12.55 -3.04 -7.21
C CYS A 65 -14.08 -3.12 -7.15
N SER A 66 -14.77 -1.98 -7.24
CA SER A 66 -16.23 -1.90 -7.28
C SER A 66 -16.84 -2.28 -8.63
N GLY A 67 -16.04 -2.66 -9.64
CA GLY A 67 -16.54 -3.04 -10.97
C GLY A 67 -17.31 -1.92 -11.69
N ARG A 68 -17.12 -0.68 -11.23
CA ARG A 68 -17.77 0.52 -11.77
C ARG A 68 -17.03 1.12 -12.97
N LEU A 69 -15.96 0.47 -13.42
CA LEU A 69 -15.42 0.66 -14.76
C LEU A 69 -16.36 0.03 -15.83
N SER A 70 -17.61 0.50 -15.87
CA SER A 70 -18.52 0.27 -16.97
C SER A 70 -19.25 1.57 -17.30
N ARG A 71 -18.88 2.13 -18.47
CA ARG A 71 -19.47 3.28 -19.18
C ARG A 71 -18.98 4.65 -18.67
N MET A 72 -18.42 5.54 -19.49
CA MET A 72 -18.39 5.70 -20.95
C MET A 72 -17.03 6.22 -21.42
#